data_AF-A0A5E4YGN5-F1
#
_entry.id   AF-A0A5E4YGN5-F1
#
_cell.length_a   1.000
_cell.length_b   1.000
_cell.length_c   1.000
_cell.angle_alpha   90.00
_cell.angle_beta   90.00
_cell.angle_gamma   90.00
#
_symmetry.space_group_name_H-M   'P 1'
#
loop_
_entity.id
_entity.type
_entity.pdbx_description
1 polymer ?
#
loop_
_entity_poly.entity_id
_entity_poly.type
_entity_poly.pdbx_seq_one_letter_code
_entity_poly.pdbx_strand_id
1 'polypeptide(L)'
;MEINFKDKKIRELCEKQAVAEKKLGTACARKLRTRLSDLEAATRVTELVAGSPHPLKGDRAGQFALGLAGGWRLVFAPDHDPCPTRPDGDIDWSQVTIVCIEYIGDYHD
;
A
#
# COMPACT_ATOMS: atom_id res chain seq x y z
N MET A 1 -1.45 -9.34 7.19
CA MET A 1 -2.53 -8.43 7.64
C MET A 1 -3.71 -8.52 6.67
N GLU A 2 -4.90 -8.04 7.02
CA GLU A 2 -6.04 -8.05 6.08
C GLU A 2 -5.88 -6.96 5.00
N ILE A 3 -6.13 -7.31 3.74
CA ILE A 3 -5.95 -6.43 2.59
C ILE A 3 -7.26 -6.32 1.82
N ASN A 4 -7.83 -5.12 1.83
CA ASN A 4 -8.94 -4.71 1.00
C ASN A 4 -8.46 -3.89 -0.19
N PHE A 5 -9.35 -3.68 -1.16
CA PHE A 5 -9.04 -2.93 -2.38
C PHE A 5 -10.12 -1.89 -2.62
N LYS A 6 -9.70 -0.66 -2.91
CA LYS A 6 -10.61 0.46 -3.17
C LYS A 6 -11.60 0.17 -4.31
N ASP A 7 -11.14 -0.54 -5.34
CA ASP A 7 -11.99 -0.93 -6.46
C ASP A 7 -11.49 -2.20 -7.16
N LYS A 8 -12.30 -2.69 -8.10
CA LYS A 8 -12.00 -3.87 -8.92
C LYS A 8 -10.73 -3.70 -9.75
N LYS A 9 -10.39 -2.48 -10.20
CA LYS A 9 -9.21 -2.25 -11.05
C LYS A 9 -7.93 -2.40 -10.24
N ILE A 10 -7.88 -1.85 -9.02
CA ILE A 10 -6.75 -2.03 -8.11
C ILE A 10 -6.61 -3.51 -7.72
N ARG A 11 -7.73 -4.17 -7.40
CA ARG A 11 -7.74 -5.60 -7.11
C ARG A 11 -7.17 -6.42 -8.25
N GLU A 12 -7.66 -6.23 -9.47
CA GLU A 12 -7.15 -6.94 -10.65
C GLU A 12 -5.66 -6.68 -10.90
N LEU A 13 -5.20 -5.44 -10.68
CA LEU A 13 -3.79 -5.10 -10.81
C LEU A 13 -2.91 -5.84 -9.80
N CYS A 14 -3.43 -6.12 -8.60
CA CYS A 14 -2.73 -6.85 -7.55
C CYS A 14 -2.78 -8.37 -7.76
N GLU A 15 -3.92 -8.90 -8.18
CA GLU A 15 -4.16 -10.35 -8.26
C GLU A 15 -3.70 -10.97 -9.59
N LYS A 16 -3.68 -10.21 -10.69
CA LYS A 16 -3.39 -10.73 -12.04
C LYS A 16 -2.02 -10.28 -12.53
N GLN A 17 -1.02 -11.17 -12.46
CA GLN A 17 0.36 -10.91 -12.90
C GLN A 17 0.44 -10.30 -14.31
N ALA A 18 -0.29 -10.85 -15.29
CA ALA A 18 -0.27 -10.35 -16.66
C ALA A 18 -0.79 -8.91 -16.79
N VAL A 19 -1.76 -8.52 -15.96
CA VAL A 19 -2.28 -7.14 -15.92
C VAL A 19 -1.24 -6.21 -15.31
N ALA A 20 -0.61 -6.62 -14.20
CA ALA A 20 0.48 -5.89 -13.57
C ALA A 20 1.67 -5.68 -14.52
N GLU A 21 2.13 -6.72 -15.20
CA GLU A 21 3.25 -6.62 -16.13
C GLU A 21 2.94 -5.72 -17.32
N LYS A 22 1.73 -5.83 -17.88
CA LYS A 22 1.30 -4.98 -18.99
C LYS A 22 1.25 -3.49 -18.60
N LYS A 23 0.80 -3.18 -17.38
CA LYS A 23 0.63 -1.78 -16.93
C LYS A 23 1.89 -1.18 -16.34
N LEU A 24 2.65 -1.96 -15.57
CA LEU A 24 3.76 -1.47 -14.73
C LEU A 24 5.13 -1.87 -15.28
N GLY A 25 5.18 -2.80 -16.24
CA GLY A 25 6.40 -3.49 -16.64
C GLY A 25 6.83 -4.57 -15.64
N THR A 26 7.63 -5.53 -16.12
CA THR A 26 8.01 -6.74 -15.37
C THR A 26 8.68 -6.44 -14.03
N ALA A 27 9.60 -5.47 -13.98
CA ALA A 27 10.34 -5.15 -12.77
C ALA A 27 9.44 -4.57 -11.66
N CYS A 28 8.49 -3.69 -12.04
CA CYS A 28 7.56 -3.08 -11.10
C CYS A 28 6.49 -4.08 -10.65
N ALA A 29 5.95 -4.88 -11.58
CA ALA A 29 5.02 -5.96 -11.26
C ALA A 29 5.61 -6.98 -10.28
N ARG A 30 6.89 -7.36 -10.46
CA ARG A 30 7.58 -8.24 -9.51
C ARG A 30 7.68 -7.62 -8.11
N LYS A 31 8.05 -6.34 -8.01
CA LYS A 31 8.08 -5.64 -6.72
C LYS A 31 6.69 -5.50 -6.10
N LEU A 32 5.67 -5.22 -6.90
CA LEU A 32 4.28 -5.17 -6.43
C LEU A 32 3.90 -6.49 -5.75
N ARG A 33 4.16 -7.63 -6.40
CA ARG A 33 3.90 -8.94 -5.83
C ARG A 33 4.68 -9.17 -4.52
N THR A 34 5.95 -8.79 -4.45
CA THR A 34 6.72 -8.87 -3.21
C THR A 34 6.09 -8.03 -2.09
N ARG A 35 5.65 -6.79 -2.37
CA ARG A 35 5.02 -5.93 -1.36
C ARG A 35 3.67 -6.45 -0.89
N LEU A 36 2.89 -7.07 -1.78
CA LEU A 36 1.64 -7.73 -1.40
C LEU A 36 1.92 -8.90 -0.45
N SER A 37 2.92 -9.73 -0.75
CA SER A 37 3.33 -10.81 0.16
C SER A 37 3.89 -10.30 1.49
N ASP A 38 4.63 -9.18 1.49
CA ASP A 38 5.10 -8.53 2.72
C ASP A 38 3.92 -8.08 3.59
N LEU A 39 2.88 -7.48 2.98
CA LEU A 39 1.65 -7.09 3.67
C LEU A 39 0.88 -8.30 4.22
N GLU A 40 0.74 -9.37 3.45
CA GLU A 40 0.09 -10.61 3.88
C GLU A 40 0.80 -11.23 5.10
N ALA A 41 2.15 -11.23 5.10
CA ALA A 41 2.97 -11.82 6.15
C ALA A 41 3.08 -10.98 7.43
N ALA A 42 3.04 -9.65 7.32
CA ALA A 42 3.11 -8.75 8.47
C ALA A 42 1.81 -8.77 9.30
N THR A 43 1.91 -8.60 10.61
CA THR A 43 0.73 -8.50 11.50
C THR A 43 0.19 -7.07 11.56
N ARG A 44 1.05 -6.08 11.32
CA ARG A 44 0.76 -4.63 11.38
C ARG A 44 1.65 -3.82 10.44
N VAL A 45 1.24 -2.60 10.09
CA VAL A 45 1.96 -1.74 9.13
C VAL A 45 3.42 -1.44 9.54
N THR A 46 3.69 -1.28 10.84
CA THR A 46 5.04 -0.97 11.34
C THR A 46 6.05 -2.11 11.22
N GLU A 47 5.62 -3.33 10.88
CA GLU A 47 6.52 -4.47 10.59
C GLU A 47 7.04 -4.46 9.14
N LEU A 48 6.48 -3.61 8.28
CA LEU A 48 6.96 -3.43 6.92
C LEU A 48 8.30 -2.71 6.95
N VAL A 49 9.31 -3.30 6.29
CA VAL A 49 10.67 -2.73 6.19
C VAL A 49 11.07 -2.43 4.74
N ALA A 50 10.49 -3.16 3.79
CA ALA A 50 10.90 -3.09 2.40
C ALA A 50 10.10 -2.05 1.60
N GLY A 51 10.77 -1.37 0.66
CA GLY A 51 10.13 -0.35 -0.17
C GLY A 51 10.05 1.02 0.50
N SER A 52 10.99 1.38 1.38
CA SER A 52 11.01 2.67 2.08
C SER A 52 9.65 3.08 2.67
N PRO A 53 9.09 2.29 3.61
CA PRO A 53 7.77 2.54 4.21
C PRO A 53 7.66 3.94 4.81
N HIS A 54 6.65 4.72 4.43
CA HIS A 54 6.40 6.05 5.03
C HIS A 54 4.94 6.50 4.92
N PRO A 55 4.43 7.27 5.91
CA PRO A 55 3.16 7.97 5.77
C PRO A 55 3.28 9.10 4.73
N LEU A 56 2.19 9.34 4.01
CA LEU A 56 2.05 10.45 3.07
C LEU A 56 1.48 11.69 3.79
N LYS A 57 1.64 12.85 3.14
CA LYS A 57 1.28 14.17 3.67
C LYS A 57 0.46 14.96 2.62
N GLY A 58 -0.08 16.11 3.02
CA GLY A 58 -0.84 17.00 2.13
C GLY A 58 -2.15 16.34 1.67
N ASP A 59 -2.44 16.40 0.37
CA ASP A 59 -3.66 15.83 -0.23
C ASP A 59 -3.78 14.31 -0.08
N ARG A 60 -2.68 13.64 0.33
CA ARG A 60 -2.62 12.21 0.63
C ARG A 60 -2.41 11.93 2.11
N ALA A 61 -2.62 12.91 2.98
CA ALA A 61 -2.63 12.69 4.42
C ALA A 61 -3.63 11.57 4.77
N GLY A 62 -3.22 10.66 5.64
CA GLY A 62 -3.98 9.44 5.96
C GLY A 62 -3.56 8.20 5.16
N GLN A 63 -2.74 8.36 4.12
CA GLN A 63 -2.21 7.25 3.33
C GLN A 63 -0.78 6.87 3.73
N PHE A 64 -0.37 5.69 3.32
CA PHE A 64 0.96 5.12 3.53
C PHE A 64 1.49 4.52 2.23
N ALA A 65 2.79 4.68 1.98
CA ALA A 65 3.40 4.29 0.71
C ALA A 65 4.54 3.27 0.88
N LEU A 66 4.57 2.32 -0.07
CA LEU A 66 5.69 1.42 -0.33
C LEU A 66 6.19 1.65 -1.77
N GLY A 67 7.49 1.91 -1.91
CA GLY A 67 8.18 2.05 -3.18
C GLY A 67 8.29 0.74 -3.96
N LEU A 68 8.04 0.86 -5.27
CA LEU A 68 8.17 -0.18 -6.28
C LEU A 68 9.40 0.08 -7.16
N ALA A 69 9.32 -0.15 -8.48
CA ALA A 69 10.41 0.10 -9.42
C ALA A 69 10.14 1.38 -10.21
N GLY A 70 11.18 2.16 -10.49
CA GLY A 70 11.09 3.33 -11.38
C GLY A 70 10.18 4.45 -10.87
N GLY A 71 10.17 4.76 -9.57
CA GLY A 71 9.34 5.85 -9.01
C GLY A 71 7.93 5.44 -8.57
N TRP A 72 7.42 4.33 -9.11
CA TRP A 72 6.12 3.78 -8.77
C TRP A 72 5.99 3.42 -7.29
N ARG A 73 4.79 3.54 -6.75
CA ARG A 73 4.44 3.22 -5.37
C ARG A 73 3.14 2.43 -5.30
N LEU A 74 3.07 1.52 -4.32
CA LEU A 74 1.83 0.96 -3.80
C LEU A 74 1.42 1.84 -2.61
N VAL A 75 0.17 2.27 -2.58
CA VAL A 75 -0.36 3.17 -1.55
C VAL A 75 -1.67 2.65 -1.00
N PHE A 76 -1.77 2.68 0.33
CA PHE A 76 -2.92 2.20 1.09
C PHE A 76 -3.25 3.12 2.26
N ALA A 77 -4.44 2.95 2.83
CA ALA A 77 -4.89 3.60 4.07
C ALA A 77 -5.35 2.53 5.09
N PRO A 78 -5.48 2.86 6.39
CA PRO A 78 -6.13 1.97 7.35
C PRO A 78 -7.59 1.75 6.94
N ASP A 79 -8.08 0.53 7.16
CA ASP A 79 -9.47 0.16 6.85
C ASP A 79 -10.19 -0.35 8.11
N HIS A 80 -9.99 0.36 9.22
CA HIS A 80 -10.65 0.13 10.49
C HIS A 80 -11.78 1.13 10.70
N ASP A 81 -12.81 0.71 11.42
CA ASP A 81 -13.86 1.58 11.94
C ASP A 81 -14.02 1.37 13.47
N PRO A 82 -13.58 2.31 14.32
CA PRO A 82 -12.90 3.57 13.98
C PRO A 82 -11.43 3.38 13.57
N CYS A 83 -10.88 4.34 12.81
CA CYS A 83 -9.46 4.40 12.48
C CYS A 83 -8.60 4.55 13.75
N PRO A 84 -7.53 3.76 13.95
CA PRO A 84 -6.63 3.90 15.09
C PRO A 84 -5.89 5.23 15.03
N THR A 85 -6.06 6.05 16.04
CA THR A 85 -5.38 7.35 16.17
C THR A 85 -4.65 7.47 17.49
N ARG A 86 -3.59 8.27 17.48
CA ARG A 86 -2.85 8.71 18.65
C ARG A 86 -3.56 9.91 19.31
N PRO A 87 -3.19 10.29 20.54
CA PRO A 87 -3.78 11.45 21.22
C PRO A 87 -3.63 12.80 20.47
N ASP A 88 -2.65 12.91 19.55
CA ASP A 88 -2.43 14.08 18.70
C ASP A 88 -3.31 14.10 17.43
N GLY A 89 -4.09 13.03 17.20
CA GLY A 89 -4.98 12.89 16.04
C GLY A 89 -4.34 12.21 14.83
N ASP A 90 -3.03 11.94 14.85
CA ASP A 90 -2.37 11.20 13.77
C ASP A 90 -2.73 9.70 13.83
N ILE A 91 -2.68 9.03 12.68
CA ILE A 91 -2.91 7.58 12.60
C ILE A 91 -1.85 6.83 13.40
N ASP A 92 -2.28 5.94 14.27
CA ASP A 92 -1.38 5.01 14.95
C ASP A 92 -1.10 3.78 14.07
N TRP A 93 -0.14 3.92 13.16
CA TRP A 93 0.31 2.82 12.28
C TRP A 93 0.79 1.56 13.02
N SER A 94 1.07 1.65 14.34
CA SER A 94 1.41 0.48 15.16
C SER A 94 0.20 -0.40 15.49
N GLN A 95 -1.02 0.10 15.28
CA GLN A 95 -2.29 -0.60 15.52
C GLN A 95 -3.02 -0.94 14.22
N VAL A 96 -2.47 -0.58 13.05
CA VAL A 96 -3.11 -0.83 11.75
C VAL A 96 -2.84 -2.26 11.30
N THR A 97 -3.88 -3.10 11.34
CA THR A 97 -3.91 -4.53 10.97
C THR A 97 -4.80 -4.87 9.76
N ILE A 98 -5.57 -3.90 9.26
CA ILE A 98 -6.45 -3.98 8.10
C ILE A 98 -6.15 -2.75 7.25
N VAL A 99 -5.86 -2.96 5.96
CA VAL A 99 -5.52 -1.88 5.03
C VAL A 99 -6.34 -1.98 3.75
N CYS A 100 -6.67 -0.83 3.16
CA CYS A 100 -7.27 -0.75 1.84
C CYS A 100 -6.23 -0.21 0.85
N ILE A 101 -5.86 -1.00 -0.17
CA ILE A 101 -5.00 -0.52 -1.26
C ILE A 101 -5.81 0.43 -2.13
N GLU A 102 -5.36 1.68 -2.20
CA GLU A 102 -6.09 2.78 -2.83
C GLU A 102 -5.48 3.20 -4.17
N TYR A 103 -4.19 2.98 -4.37
CA TYR A 103 -3.48 3.45 -5.55
C TYR A 103 -2.19 2.67 -5.84
N ILE A 104 -1.91 2.47 -7.13
CA ILE A 104 -0.62 1.99 -7.63
C ILE A 104 -0.24 2.86 -8.82
N GLY A 105 0.87 3.59 -8.72
CA GLY A 105 1.26 4.59 -9.72
C GLY A 105 2.54 5.33 -9.40
N ASP A 106 3.04 6.11 -10.36
CA ASP A 106 4.11 7.07 -10.15
C ASP A 106 3.54 8.42 -9.66
N TYR A 107 4.20 9.05 -8.70
CA TYR A 107 3.83 10.37 -8.19
C TYR A 107 4.70 11.50 -8.75
N HIS A 108 5.63 11.18 -9.64
CA HIS A 108 6.57 12.13 -10.22
C HIS A 108 6.27 12.51 -11.67
N ASP A 109 5.09 12.12 -12.19
CA ASP A 109 4.54 12.59 -13.46
C ASP A 109 3.52 13.72 -13.24
#